data_AF-A0A7N6B8Z1-F1
#
_entry.id   AF-A0A7N6B8Z1-F1
#
_cell.length_a   1.000
_cell.length_b   1.000
_cell.length_c   1.000
_cell.angle_alpha   90.00
_cell.angle_beta   90.00
_cell.angle_gamma   90.00
#
_symmetry.space_group_name_H-M   'P 1'
#
loop_
_entity.id
_entity.type
_entity.pdbx_description
1 polymer ?
#
loop_
_entity_poly.entity_id
_entity_poly.type
_entity_poly.pdbx_seq_one_letter_code
_entity_poly.pdbx_strand_id
1 'polypeptide(L)'
;MRQWAPAHRPSEAGAPRCSSACSSLLSTPHRGRSSGASRGSGRSSRGAALRLSGSPVLRLSGPPVLRLSGPPALRLSGPPLLLYRLTDRVFRCCQVPENSYSMSQCHEQRSEEQGEVTEMVCQESDLKDGQMKEVTVWDQKVLLVRTQGQYSAIGSQCSHYNAPLIKGALVGDRVRCPFHGACFNVHTGDIEEYPGLDCLPTYKVKTEDGKVYVSINKKSLKVTKRVKEMCSMVPGIKHTVLLIGGGPAALVCAETLRQNCYEGRIIMVTKDTLPPFDKPKLSKAMNLDSSSVLLRSADFYKQHGIEVWTQKEVSSDKVVQLSDATSLHYDQLLISTGCRARPLSCAGSDLKGVNLLQSYEDMLEEQNVKFYMNERVTEIRGENGRVKEVVLHSGRVLEADVVIAGIGVIPNSDFLAGSGVEVDSRKAVIVDKFMRTNVPDVFSAGDVTSFPLTIRGDQRVNIGHWQLSQAHGRVAALNMLKKSTKIESVPFFWTVLLGKSIRYTGHGEGYTEIIFKGKVDERKFLAFYIKDDKVLAAASLMFDPAVARLAELMATGQVLTKAQAQ
;
A
#
# COMPACT_ATOMS: atom_id res chain seq x y z
N MET A 1 -61.47 -0.80 -28.71
CA MET A 1 -62.72 -0.61 -27.94
C MET A 1 -62.37 -0.64 -26.46
N ARG A 2 -62.85 0.33 -25.64
CA ARG A 2 -63.12 0.30 -24.17
C ARG A 2 -62.02 -0.23 -23.19
N GLN A 3 -61.76 0.35 -22.01
CA GLN A 3 -62.20 1.59 -21.34
C GLN A 3 -61.27 1.94 -20.14
N TRP A 4 -61.30 3.21 -19.70
CA TRP A 4 -60.87 3.83 -18.42
C TRP A 4 -61.23 3.05 -17.11
N ALA A 5 -60.82 3.38 -15.86
CA ALA A 5 -59.79 4.20 -15.13
C ALA A 5 -60.15 4.11 -13.58
N PRO A 6 -59.78 4.99 -12.60
CA PRO A 6 -58.53 5.69 -12.19
C PRO A 6 -58.17 5.60 -10.65
N ALA A 7 -57.19 6.43 -10.20
CA ALA A 7 -56.95 7.01 -8.84
C ALA A 7 -56.10 6.19 -7.81
N HIS A 8 -55.07 6.75 -7.12
CA HIS A 8 -55.05 7.98 -6.29
C HIS A 8 -53.66 8.66 -6.10
N ARG A 9 -53.69 9.95 -5.72
CA ARG A 9 -52.63 10.80 -5.08
C ARG A 9 -53.05 11.08 -3.61
N PRO A 10 -52.17 11.46 -2.65
CA PRO A 10 -51.31 12.68 -2.61
C PRO A 10 -49.89 12.42 -2.03
N SER A 11 -49.00 13.36 -1.62
CA SER A 11 -48.99 14.84 -1.52
C SER A 11 -47.54 15.39 -1.63
N GLU A 12 -47.35 16.71 -1.67
CA GLU A 12 -46.06 17.41 -1.48
C GLU A 12 -46.05 18.24 -0.17
N ALA A 13 -44.88 18.49 0.44
CA ALA A 13 -44.74 19.45 1.54
C ALA A 13 -43.33 20.08 1.67
N GLY A 14 -43.25 21.39 1.40
CA GLY A 14 -42.62 22.40 2.28
C GLY A 14 -41.11 22.36 2.56
N ALA A 15 -40.35 23.24 1.91
CA ALA A 15 -39.05 23.70 2.39
C ALA A 15 -39.19 24.88 3.38
N PRO A 16 -38.33 25.01 4.42
CA PRO A 16 -38.24 26.21 5.25
C PRO A 16 -37.06 27.12 4.83
N ARG A 17 -37.28 28.44 4.93
CA ARG A 17 -36.27 29.48 4.70
C ARG A 17 -35.51 29.79 5.99
N CYS A 18 -34.23 30.18 5.87
CA CYS A 18 -33.52 30.85 6.96
C CYS A 18 -34.05 32.27 7.18
N SER A 19 -34.15 32.68 8.45
CA SER A 19 -34.25 34.08 8.85
C SER A 19 -33.30 34.36 10.02
N SER A 20 -32.75 35.57 10.04
CA SER A 20 -31.76 36.03 11.00
C SER A 20 -32.42 36.81 12.14
N ALA A 21 -31.87 36.70 13.34
CA ALA A 21 -32.01 37.72 14.38
C ALA A 21 -30.77 37.70 15.30
N CYS A 22 -30.30 38.89 15.63
CA CYS A 22 -29.20 39.13 16.57
C CYS A 22 -29.75 39.76 17.86
N SER A 23 -28.85 40.10 18.79
CA SER A 23 -29.13 40.74 20.10
C SER A 23 -29.81 39.81 21.11
N SER A 24 -29.60 39.89 22.43
CA SER A 24 -28.59 40.48 23.33
C SER A 24 -29.17 40.28 24.73
N LEU A 25 -28.36 40.16 25.79
CA LEU A 25 -28.59 40.81 27.08
C LEU A 25 -27.46 40.49 28.06
N LEU A 26 -27.13 41.49 28.89
CA LEU A 26 -26.11 41.39 29.94
C LEU A 26 -26.74 40.92 31.25
N SER A 27 -25.96 40.26 32.12
CA SER A 27 -25.67 40.78 33.47
C SER A 27 -24.78 39.85 34.31
N THR A 28 -23.69 40.44 34.81
CA THR A 28 -22.97 40.06 36.04
C THR A 28 -23.35 41.09 37.15
N PRO A 29 -22.85 41.07 38.41
CA PRO A 29 -21.96 40.11 39.07
C PRO A 29 -22.41 39.72 40.51
N HIS A 30 -21.59 38.93 41.23
CA HIS A 30 -21.33 39.25 42.64
C HIS A 30 -19.88 38.94 43.05
N ARG A 31 -19.29 39.81 43.87
CA ARG A 31 -17.95 39.67 44.49
C ARG A 31 -18.08 39.23 45.95
N GLY A 32 -17.07 38.52 46.46
CA GLY A 32 -16.79 38.34 47.88
C GLY A 32 -15.33 37.91 48.07
N ARG A 33 -14.58 38.52 48.99
CA ARG A 33 -13.11 38.38 49.11
C ARG A 33 -12.69 38.43 50.59
N SER A 34 -11.50 37.90 50.90
CA SER A 34 -10.74 38.11 52.16
C SER A 34 -11.33 37.45 53.42
N SER A 35 -10.60 37.14 54.51
CA SER A 35 -9.16 36.91 54.76
C SER A 35 -8.98 36.50 56.24
N GLY A 36 -7.96 35.74 56.61
CA GLY A 36 -7.62 35.56 58.03
C GLY A 36 -6.56 34.49 58.29
N ALA A 37 -5.55 34.83 59.08
CA ALA A 37 -4.47 33.91 59.48
C ALA A 37 -4.20 34.02 60.99
N SER A 38 -3.82 32.93 61.66
CA SER A 38 -2.63 32.85 62.55
C SER A 38 -2.62 31.62 63.48
N ARG A 39 -1.39 31.08 63.68
CA ARG A 39 -0.76 30.51 64.91
C ARG A 39 -1.59 29.62 65.87
N GLY A 40 -1.07 28.51 66.44
CA GLY A 40 0.25 27.88 66.34
C GLY A 40 0.54 26.88 67.50
N SER A 41 1.75 26.30 67.54
CA SER A 41 2.30 25.34 68.55
C SER A 41 1.71 23.90 68.55
N GLY A 42 2.46 22.83 68.87
CA GLY A 42 3.92 22.70 69.09
C GLY A 42 4.37 21.31 69.60
N ARG A 43 5.70 21.06 69.55
CA ARG A 43 6.47 19.87 70.05
C ARG A 43 6.39 18.54 69.28
N SER A 44 7.41 17.65 69.28
CA SER A 44 8.89 17.78 69.19
C SER A 44 9.60 16.40 69.28
N SER A 45 10.88 16.36 68.87
CA SER A 45 11.91 15.31 69.15
C SER A 45 11.91 14.11 68.18
N ARG A 46 13.04 13.57 67.69
CA ARG A 46 14.51 13.81 67.85
C ARG A 46 15.18 13.59 66.46
N GLY A 47 16.38 14.07 66.07
CA GLY A 47 17.38 15.01 66.62
C GLY A 47 18.74 14.91 65.87
N ALA A 48 19.47 16.04 65.68
CA ALA A 48 20.90 16.20 65.26
C ALA A 48 21.38 15.62 63.89
N ALA A 49 22.33 16.19 63.10
CA ALA A 49 23.16 17.43 63.12
C ALA A 49 23.54 17.82 61.64
N LEU A 50 23.54 19.10 61.21
CA LEU A 50 24.69 20.04 61.01
C LEU A 50 25.96 19.47 60.30
N ARG A 51 26.65 20.15 59.35
CA ARG A 51 26.46 21.47 58.66
C ARG A 51 27.35 21.63 57.39
N LEU A 52 26.77 22.25 56.33
CA LEU A 52 27.29 23.24 55.36
C LEU A 52 28.75 23.25 54.81
N SER A 53 28.88 23.43 53.48
CA SER A 53 29.41 24.68 52.88
C SER A 53 29.23 24.77 51.34
N GLY A 54 28.86 25.94 50.80
CA GLY A 54 29.24 26.35 49.42
C GLY A 54 28.13 26.53 48.36
N SER A 55 27.77 27.80 48.09
CA SER A 55 27.22 28.33 46.82
C SER A 55 28.07 29.55 46.47
N PRO A 56 28.45 29.82 45.19
CA PRO A 56 27.48 30.44 44.27
C PRO A 56 27.61 30.10 42.76
N VAL A 57 26.45 30.17 42.09
CA VAL A 57 26.19 30.66 40.71
C VAL A 57 27.24 30.46 39.60
N LEU A 58 26.83 29.70 38.57
CA LEU A 58 27.10 30.11 37.18
C LEU A 58 25.83 29.86 36.33
N ARG A 59 25.29 30.91 35.68
CA ARG A 59 24.29 30.75 34.62
C ARG A 59 25.02 30.51 33.31
N LEU A 60 24.67 29.46 32.59
CA LEU A 60 24.98 29.32 31.17
C LEU A 60 23.71 29.02 30.37
N SER A 61 23.50 29.84 29.35
CA SER A 61 22.43 29.73 28.36
C SER A 61 22.78 28.71 27.28
N GLY A 62 21.90 27.74 27.03
CA GLY A 62 22.01 26.79 25.93
C GLY A 62 21.05 25.60 26.11
N PRO A 63 20.52 25.00 25.03
CA PRO A 63 19.68 23.81 25.13
C PRO A 63 20.52 22.58 25.49
N PRO A 64 20.03 21.66 26.34
CA PRO A 64 20.73 20.42 26.64
C PRO A 64 20.72 19.49 25.42
N VAL A 65 21.91 19.21 24.88
CA VAL A 65 22.10 18.26 23.78
C VAL A 65 21.89 16.83 24.28
N LEU A 66 20.86 16.16 23.77
CA LEU A 66 20.65 14.72 23.94
C LEU A 66 21.77 13.93 23.26
N ARG A 67 22.70 13.36 24.04
CA ARG A 67 23.61 12.32 23.56
C ARG A 67 22.92 10.96 23.62
N LEU A 68 22.64 10.38 22.45
CA LEU A 68 22.24 8.98 22.35
C LEU A 68 23.49 8.09 22.49
N SER A 69 23.59 7.37 23.61
CA SER A 69 24.63 6.36 23.83
C SER A 69 24.07 4.97 23.49
N GLY A 70 24.29 4.55 22.24
CA GLY A 70 23.92 3.22 21.75
C GLY A 70 23.77 3.19 20.22
N PRO A 71 24.12 2.08 19.55
CA PRO A 71 23.96 1.98 18.09
C PRO A 71 22.46 1.97 17.72
N PRO A 72 22.01 2.79 16.74
CA PRO A 72 20.62 2.82 16.30
C PRO A 72 20.31 1.60 15.41
N ALA A 73 20.08 0.44 16.04
CA ALA A 73 19.56 -0.73 15.36
C ALA A 73 18.07 -0.53 15.07
N LEU A 74 17.72 -0.35 13.79
CA LEU A 74 16.33 -0.26 13.36
C LEU A 74 15.71 -1.67 13.35
N ARG A 75 15.30 -2.14 14.54
CA ARG A 75 14.52 -3.37 14.71
C ARG A 75 13.03 -3.05 14.59
N LEU A 76 12.43 -3.44 13.47
CA LEU A 76 10.97 -3.61 13.37
C LEU A 76 10.55 -4.90 14.09
N SER A 77 10.66 -4.91 15.42
CA SER A 77 10.20 -6.00 16.29
C SER A 77 9.55 -5.42 17.55
N GLY A 78 8.23 -5.33 17.53
CA GLY A 78 7.41 -4.70 18.58
C GLY A 78 6.58 -3.54 18.03
N PRO A 79 5.23 -3.59 18.09
CA PRO A 79 4.39 -2.49 17.65
C PRO A 79 4.40 -1.36 18.70
N PRO A 80 4.59 -0.08 18.32
CA PRO A 80 4.29 1.03 19.21
C PRO A 80 2.76 1.17 19.36
N LEU A 81 2.30 1.42 20.59
CA LEU A 81 0.92 1.82 20.85
C LEU A 81 0.75 3.31 20.55
N LEU A 82 -0.15 3.65 19.63
CA LEU A 82 -0.62 5.01 19.41
C LEU A 82 -2.00 5.19 20.08
N LEU A 83 -2.13 6.26 20.86
CA LEU A 83 -3.33 6.62 21.62
C LEU A 83 -3.54 8.15 21.55
N TYR A 84 -4.79 8.56 21.41
CA TYR A 84 -5.19 9.95 21.14
C TYR A 84 -6.25 10.45 22.11
N ARG A 85 -6.33 11.78 22.25
CA ARG A 85 -7.34 12.49 23.04
C ARG A 85 -7.82 13.68 22.20
N LEU A 86 -9.10 13.74 21.87
CA LEU A 86 -9.69 14.83 21.10
C LEU A 86 -10.06 15.99 22.03
N THR A 87 -9.98 17.23 21.52
CA THR A 87 -10.48 18.43 22.22
C THR A 87 -11.22 19.33 21.24
N ASP A 88 -12.49 19.63 21.53
CA ASP A 88 -13.39 20.35 20.63
C ASP A 88 -12.89 21.74 20.22
N ARG A 89 -12.88 22.01 18.91
CA ARG A 89 -13.00 23.38 18.35
C ARG A 89 -13.86 23.38 17.09
N VAL A 90 -14.94 24.16 17.16
CA VAL A 90 -15.80 24.48 16.01
C VAL A 90 -15.05 25.42 15.06
N PHE A 91 -14.96 25.05 13.78
CA PHE A 91 -14.52 25.95 12.71
C PHE A 91 -15.60 26.09 11.63
N ARG A 92 -15.82 27.33 11.16
CA ARG A 92 -16.84 27.66 10.16
C ARG A 92 -16.31 27.40 8.75
N CYS A 93 -17.19 26.87 7.90
CA CYS A 93 -16.94 26.71 6.47
C CYS A 93 -16.91 28.08 5.76
N CYS A 94 -15.91 28.30 4.90
CA CYS A 94 -15.88 29.39 3.94
C CYS A 94 -16.23 28.84 2.55
N GLN A 95 -17.31 29.36 1.95
CA GLN A 95 -17.71 29.00 0.59
C GLN A 95 -16.79 29.66 -0.45
N VAL A 96 -16.53 28.95 -1.55
CA VAL A 96 -15.87 29.47 -2.75
C VAL A 96 -16.96 29.68 -3.82
N PRO A 97 -16.98 30.82 -4.53
CA PRO A 97 -18.05 31.10 -5.50
C PRO A 97 -17.86 30.31 -6.81
N GLU A 98 -18.97 29.81 -7.35
CA GLU A 98 -19.04 29.27 -8.72
C GLU A 98 -19.12 30.43 -9.72
N ASN A 99 -18.23 30.44 -10.72
CA ASN A 99 -18.36 31.32 -11.89
C ASN A 99 -18.90 30.53 -13.07
N SER A 100 -20.12 30.86 -13.50
CA SER A 100 -20.71 30.37 -14.73
C SER A 100 -20.19 31.16 -15.93
N TYR A 101 -19.72 30.44 -16.97
CA TYR A 101 -19.43 31.03 -18.28
C TYR A 101 -20.32 30.40 -19.36
N SER A 102 -20.97 31.28 -20.12
CA SER A 102 -21.91 30.93 -21.18
C SER A 102 -21.20 30.33 -22.40
N MET A 103 -21.76 29.28 -22.98
CA MET A 103 -21.35 28.79 -24.30
C MET A 103 -22.13 29.50 -25.40
N SER A 104 -21.43 30.24 -26.26
CA SER A 104 -21.93 30.67 -27.58
C SER A 104 -21.21 29.90 -28.68
N GLN A 105 -21.98 29.25 -29.56
CA GLN A 105 -21.46 28.42 -30.64
C GLN A 105 -20.82 29.26 -31.75
N CYS A 106 -19.64 28.85 -32.22
CA CYS A 106 -19.21 29.05 -33.60
C CYS A 106 -18.80 27.70 -34.17
N HIS A 107 -19.57 27.20 -35.14
CA HIS A 107 -19.20 26.02 -35.93
C HIS A 107 -18.12 26.42 -36.94
N GLU A 108 -16.89 25.96 -36.73
CA GLU A 108 -15.96 25.71 -37.84
C GLU A 108 -15.64 24.22 -37.88
N GLN A 109 -16.01 23.58 -39.00
CA GLN A 109 -15.67 22.19 -39.27
C GLN A 109 -14.17 22.08 -39.56
N ARG A 110 -13.36 21.87 -38.53
CA ARG A 110 -12.01 21.32 -38.71
C ARG A 110 -12.13 19.81 -38.90
N SER A 111 -11.82 19.35 -40.11
CA SER A 111 -11.51 17.95 -40.39
C SER A 111 -10.36 17.50 -39.48
N GLU A 112 -10.59 16.49 -38.65
CA GLU A 112 -9.56 15.98 -37.75
C GLU A 112 -8.41 15.33 -38.54
N GLU A 113 -7.24 15.97 -38.50
CA GLU A 113 -6.01 15.40 -39.05
C GLU A 113 -5.64 14.08 -38.36
N GLN A 114 -5.85 12.98 -39.08
CA GLN A 114 -5.30 11.67 -38.73
C GLN A 114 -3.77 11.71 -38.92
N GLY A 115 -3.03 12.09 -37.88
CA GLY A 115 -1.58 12.29 -37.95
C GLY A 115 -0.79 11.49 -36.91
N GLU A 116 0.33 10.93 -37.35
CA GLU A 116 1.45 10.55 -36.50
C GLU A 116 2.42 11.74 -36.45
N VAL A 117 2.82 12.19 -35.26
CA VAL A 117 3.83 13.24 -35.08
C VAL A 117 5.18 12.58 -34.92
N THR A 118 6.18 12.98 -35.70
CA THR A 118 7.55 12.47 -35.59
C THR A 118 8.51 13.63 -35.41
N GLU A 119 9.30 13.61 -34.34
CA GLU A 119 10.24 14.69 -33.99
C GLU A 119 11.64 14.10 -33.74
N MET A 120 12.67 14.88 -34.05
CA MET A 120 14.05 14.58 -33.69
C MET A 120 14.24 14.91 -32.21
N VAL A 121 14.70 13.94 -31.41
CA VAL A 121 14.76 14.05 -29.95
C VAL A 121 16.19 14.13 -29.39
N CYS A 122 17.18 13.60 -30.11
CA CYS A 122 18.59 13.72 -29.77
C CYS A 122 19.52 13.32 -30.93
N GLN A 123 20.80 13.63 -30.81
CA GLN A 123 21.84 12.94 -31.59
C GLN A 123 22.10 11.54 -31.00
N GLU A 124 22.59 10.60 -31.80
CA GLU A 124 22.97 9.27 -31.31
C GLU A 124 24.14 9.31 -30.31
N SER A 125 24.99 10.34 -30.40
CA SER A 125 26.08 10.60 -29.46
C SER A 125 25.61 11.10 -28.09
N ASP A 126 24.37 11.62 -27.97
CA ASP A 126 23.82 12.17 -26.73
C ASP A 126 23.46 11.10 -25.69
N LEU A 127 23.29 9.84 -26.13
CA LEU A 127 22.84 8.75 -25.27
C LEU A 127 23.69 7.50 -25.48
N LYS A 128 24.45 7.12 -24.45
CA LYS A 128 25.29 5.92 -24.45
C LYS A 128 24.47 4.69 -24.07
N ASP A 129 25.02 3.52 -24.34
CA ASP A 129 24.39 2.26 -23.99
C ASP A 129 24.25 2.09 -22.47
N GLY A 130 23.11 1.56 -22.02
CA GLY A 130 22.74 1.48 -20.61
C GLY A 130 22.29 2.82 -20.00
N GLN A 131 21.93 3.81 -20.83
CA GLN A 131 21.41 5.11 -20.39
C GLN A 131 19.96 5.36 -20.83
N MET A 132 19.34 6.33 -20.18
CA MET A 132 17.98 6.81 -20.46
C MET A 132 17.93 8.35 -20.45
N LYS A 133 17.06 8.92 -21.28
CA LYS A 133 16.84 10.38 -21.44
C LYS A 133 15.33 10.64 -21.45
N GLU A 134 14.86 11.57 -20.64
CA GLU A 134 13.49 12.09 -20.80
C GLU A 134 13.52 13.11 -21.94
N VAL A 135 12.63 12.91 -22.92
CA VAL A 135 12.46 13.80 -24.08
C VAL A 135 10.99 14.17 -24.20
N THR A 136 10.71 15.31 -24.83
CA THR A 136 9.34 15.71 -25.18
C THR A 136 9.17 15.53 -26.68
N VAL A 137 8.04 14.95 -27.09
CA VAL A 137 7.57 14.94 -28.48
C VAL A 137 6.19 15.58 -28.46
N TRP A 138 6.01 16.67 -29.21
CA TRP A 138 4.86 17.56 -29.07
C TRP A 138 4.71 18.06 -27.61
N ASP A 139 3.69 17.58 -26.88
CA ASP A 139 3.45 17.85 -25.45
C ASP A 139 3.64 16.60 -24.56
N GLN A 140 4.02 15.46 -25.15
CA GLN A 140 4.09 14.17 -24.46
C GLN A 140 5.53 13.89 -23.99
N LYS A 141 5.69 13.66 -22.68
CA LYS A 141 6.96 13.19 -22.11
C LYS A 141 7.17 11.71 -22.37
N VAL A 142 8.33 11.38 -22.95
CA VAL A 142 8.77 10.04 -23.34
C VAL A 142 10.09 9.72 -22.65
N LEU A 143 10.27 8.47 -22.19
CA LEU A 143 11.57 7.95 -21.80
C LEU A 143 12.21 7.26 -23.01
N LEU A 144 13.23 7.90 -23.58
CA LEU A 144 14.12 7.29 -24.55
C LEU A 144 15.17 6.48 -23.80
N VAL A 145 15.40 5.23 -24.21
CA VAL A 145 16.37 4.32 -23.61
C VAL A 145 17.30 3.80 -24.72
N ARG A 146 18.59 3.60 -24.40
CA ARG A 146 19.52 2.89 -25.28
C ARG A 146 20.13 1.69 -24.57
N THR A 147 19.95 0.50 -25.14
CA THR A 147 20.46 -0.77 -24.61
C THR A 147 20.84 -1.69 -25.77
N GLN A 148 22.01 -2.33 -25.68
CA GLN A 148 22.53 -3.27 -26.68
C GLN A 148 22.65 -2.63 -28.08
N GLY A 149 22.99 -1.34 -28.12
CA GLY A 149 23.09 -0.52 -29.33
C GLY A 149 21.75 0.02 -29.84
N GLN A 150 20.62 -0.56 -29.42
CA GLN A 150 19.28 -0.23 -29.90
C GLN A 150 18.62 0.87 -29.06
N TYR A 151 17.79 1.68 -29.72
CA TYR A 151 16.95 2.69 -29.06
C TYR A 151 15.51 2.21 -28.93
N SER A 152 14.93 2.45 -27.76
CA SER A 152 13.50 2.25 -27.50
C SER A 152 12.89 3.48 -26.84
N ALA A 153 11.58 3.65 -26.98
CA ALA A 153 10.85 4.78 -26.43
C ALA A 153 9.56 4.31 -25.75
N ILE A 154 9.41 4.65 -24.46
CA ILE A 154 8.29 4.23 -23.61
C ILE A 154 7.71 5.41 -22.83
N GLY A 155 6.54 5.22 -22.21
CA GLY A 155 5.95 6.19 -21.30
C GLY A 155 6.92 6.61 -20.18
N SER A 156 7.05 7.93 -19.95
CA SER A 156 8.00 8.50 -18.98
C SER A 156 7.65 8.30 -17.50
N GLN A 157 6.40 7.93 -17.21
CA GLN A 157 5.86 7.81 -15.86
C GLN A 157 5.45 6.38 -15.54
N CYS A 158 5.77 5.92 -14.33
CA CYS A 158 5.37 4.61 -13.83
C CYS A 158 3.84 4.49 -13.75
N SER A 159 3.26 3.50 -14.41
CA SER A 159 1.80 3.24 -14.47
C SER A 159 1.09 2.99 -13.13
N HIS A 160 1.85 2.79 -12.04
CA HIS A 160 1.32 2.63 -10.69
C HIS A 160 0.82 3.97 -10.13
N TYR A 161 1.74 4.84 -9.67
CA TYR A 161 1.44 6.17 -9.11
C TYR A 161 2.33 7.26 -9.75
N ASN A 162 2.46 7.24 -11.08
CA ASN A 162 3.06 8.28 -11.94
C ASN A 162 4.50 8.75 -11.60
N ALA A 163 5.27 7.93 -10.88
CA ALA A 163 6.66 8.25 -10.55
C ALA A 163 7.52 8.38 -11.82
N PRO A 164 8.38 9.42 -11.94
CA PRO A 164 9.19 9.65 -13.14
C PRO A 164 10.26 8.56 -13.29
N LEU A 165 10.20 7.79 -14.38
CA LEU A 165 11.10 6.65 -14.61
C LEU A 165 12.53 7.07 -14.94
N ILE A 166 12.74 8.30 -15.43
CA ILE A 166 14.07 8.93 -15.57
C ILE A 166 14.82 9.09 -14.24
N LYS A 167 14.12 8.99 -13.09
CA LYS A 167 14.74 8.94 -11.76
C LYS A 167 14.92 7.51 -11.24
N GLY A 168 14.57 6.49 -12.02
CA GLY A 168 14.62 5.07 -11.66
C GLY A 168 15.98 4.42 -11.86
N ALA A 169 15.99 3.09 -11.88
CA ALA A 169 17.20 2.28 -12.15
C ALA A 169 17.01 1.45 -13.42
N LEU A 170 17.90 1.63 -14.39
CA LEU A 170 17.99 0.84 -15.63
C LEU A 170 19.05 -0.27 -15.47
N VAL A 171 18.67 -1.53 -15.65
CA VAL A 171 19.57 -2.71 -15.62
C VAL A 171 19.18 -3.65 -16.75
N GLY A 172 20.08 -3.86 -17.72
CA GLY A 172 19.73 -4.54 -18.96
C GLY A 172 18.54 -3.85 -19.63
N ASP A 173 17.58 -4.65 -20.11
CA ASP A 173 16.36 -4.16 -20.76
C ASP A 173 15.23 -3.79 -19.79
N ARG A 174 15.54 -3.52 -18.51
CA ARG A 174 14.56 -3.32 -17.44
C ARG A 174 14.74 -1.97 -16.73
N VAL A 175 13.67 -1.20 -16.64
CA VAL A 175 13.62 0.04 -15.85
C VAL A 175 12.75 -0.14 -14.60
N ARG A 176 13.33 0.02 -13.41
CA ARG A 176 12.63 -0.05 -12.13
C ARG A 176 12.30 1.34 -11.58
N CYS A 177 11.03 1.53 -11.26
CA CYS A 177 10.47 2.72 -10.61
C CYS A 177 11.19 3.01 -9.28
N PRO A 178 11.64 4.27 -9.05
CA PRO A 178 12.45 4.60 -7.87
C PRO A 178 11.66 4.54 -6.55
N PHE A 179 10.36 4.84 -6.58
CA PHE A 179 9.58 5.07 -5.37
C PHE A 179 8.80 3.83 -4.91
N HIS A 180 8.29 3.04 -5.86
CA HIS A 180 7.35 1.94 -5.61
C HIS A 180 7.87 0.57 -6.08
N GLY A 181 8.97 0.53 -6.83
CA GLY A 181 9.62 -0.72 -7.25
C GLY A 181 9.01 -1.43 -8.46
N ALA A 182 7.91 -0.94 -9.05
CA ALA A 182 7.36 -1.52 -10.28
C ALA A 182 8.42 -1.48 -11.40
N CYS A 183 8.56 -2.57 -12.17
CA CYS A 183 9.58 -2.70 -13.20
C CYS A 183 8.95 -2.98 -14.55
N PHE A 184 9.51 -2.38 -15.60
CA PHE A 184 9.00 -2.45 -16.97
C PHE A 184 10.12 -2.84 -17.93
N ASN A 185 9.76 -3.62 -18.93
CA ASN A 185 10.59 -3.90 -20.09
C ASN A 185 10.74 -2.62 -20.93
N VAL A 186 11.96 -2.23 -21.28
CA VAL A 186 12.18 -0.96 -22.02
C VAL A 186 11.86 -1.05 -23.51
N HIS A 187 11.74 -2.26 -24.08
CA HIS A 187 11.43 -2.46 -25.49
C HIS A 187 9.94 -2.59 -25.73
N THR A 188 9.26 -3.40 -24.91
CA THR A 188 7.81 -3.65 -25.05
C THR A 188 6.96 -2.72 -24.19
N GLY A 189 7.54 -2.05 -23.20
CA GLY A 189 6.79 -1.30 -22.18
C GLY A 189 6.00 -2.19 -21.21
N ASP A 190 6.06 -3.52 -21.34
CA ASP A 190 5.30 -4.44 -20.48
C ASP A 190 5.77 -4.34 -19.03
N ILE A 191 4.82 -4.47 -18.09
CA ILE A 191 5.14 -4.65 -16.69
C ILE A 191 5.72 -6.05 -16.43
N GLU A 192 6.90 -6.08 -15.80
CA GLU A 192 7.60 -7.30 -15.41
C GLU A 192 7.58 -7.53 -13.89
N GLU A 193 7.55 -6.46 -13.10
CA GLU A 193 7.39 -6.52 -11.64
C GLU A 193 6.38 -5.49 -11.13
N TYR A 194 5.64 -5.90 -10.11
CA TYR A 194 4.58 -5.14 -9.43
C TYR A 194 5.19 -4.06 -8.49
N PRO A 195 4.45 -3.06 -7.97
CA PRO A 195 3.02 -3.03 -7.65
C PRO A 195 2.04 -2.56 -8.74
N GLY A 196 2.51 -2.07 -9.90
CA GLY A 196 1.62 -1.64 -10.99
C GLY A 196 0.74 -2.77 -11.54
N LEU A 197 -0.34 -2.45 -12.25
CA LEU A 197 -1.13 -3.44 -13.01
C LEU A 197 -1.06 -3.25 -14.52
N ASP A 198 -0.79 -2.02 -14.96
CA ASP A 198 -0.81 -1.64 -16.37
C ASP A 198 0.61 -1.52 -16.92
N CYS A 199 0.76 -1.79 -18.21
CA CYS A 199 1.99 -1.59 -18.95
C CYS A 199 2.13 -0.12 -19.37
N LEU A 200 3.32 0.25 -19.85
CA LEU A 200 3.61 1.56 -20.43
C LEU A 200 3.23 1.57 -21.92
N PRO A 201 2.81 2.73 -22.47
CA PRO A 201 2.79 2.92 -23.92
C PRO A 201 4.22 2.81 -24.49
N THR A 202 4.33 2.34 -25.72
CA THR A 202 5.56 2.37 -26.53
C THR A 202 5.38 3.33 -27.69
N TYR A 203 6.49 3.87 -28.18
CA TYR A 203 6.53 4.79 -29.31
C TYR A 203 7.57 4.28 -30.32
N LYS A 204 7.34 4.50 -31.62
CA LYS A 204 8.31 4.06 -32.63
C LYS A 204 9.55 4.92 -32.54
N VAL A 205 10.71 4.31 -32.75
CA VAL A 205 12.00 5.02 -32.85
C VAL A 205 12.61 4.76 -34.22
N LYS A 206 13.15 5.80 -34.86
CA LYS A 206 13.95 5.71 -36.08
C LYS A 206 15.31 6.39 -35.83
N THR A 207 16.39 5.75 -36.25
CA THR A 207 17.73 6.34 -36.32
C THR A 207 18.11 6.60 -37.77
N GLU A 208 18.55 7.81 -38.09
CA GLU A 208 18.92 8.23 -39.45
C GLU A 208 19.93 9.38 -39.38
N ASP A 209 21.01 9.31 -40.17
CA ASP A 209 22.10 10.30 -40.22
C ASP A 209 22.66 10.71 -38.84
N GLY A 210 22.77 9.74 -37.92
CA GLY A 210 23.24 9.96 -36.55
C GLY A 210 22.25 10.68 -35.62
N LYS A 211 20.99 10.84 -36.04
CA LYS A 211 19.90 11.46 -35.27
C LYS A 211 18.87 10.42 -34.86
N VAL A 212 18.27 10.62 -33.69
CA VAL A 212 17.20 9.78 -33.15
C VAL A 212 15.87 10.52 -33.27
N TYR A 213 14.88 9.85 -33.86
CA TYR A 213 13.52 10.34 -34.05
C TYR A 213 12.53 9.46 -33.30
N VAL A 214 11.50 10.06 -32.70
CA VAL A 214 10.41 9.34 -32.02
C VAL A 214 9.08 9.72 -32.65
N SER A 215 8.24 8.72 -32.93
CA SER A 215 6.91 8.89 -33.53
C SER A 215 5.79 8.54 -32.56
N ILE A 216 4.81 9.44 -32.41
CA ILE A 216 3.63 9.30 -31.56
C ILE A 216 2.35 9.49 -32.38
N ASN A 217 1.41 8.55 -32.27
CA ASN A 217 0.09 8.69 -32.86
C ASN A 217 -0.74 9.73 -32.08
N LYS A 218 -1.30 10.76 -32.74
CA LYS A 218 -2.10 11.81 -32.08
C LYS A 218 -3.26 11.25 -31.22
N LYS A 219 -3.86 10.11 -31.60
CA LYS A 219 -4.92 9.42 -30.83
C LYS A 219 -4.44 8.78 -29.52
N SER A 220 -3.12 8.59 -29.36
CA SER A 220 -2.49 8.05 -28.15
C SER A 220 -1.89 9.11 -27.23
N LEU A 221 -1.97 10.40 -27.61
CA LEU A 221 -1.56 11.49 -26.74
C LEU A 221 -2.37 11.44 -25.44
N LYS A 222 -1.71 11.68 -24.29
CA LYS A 222 -2.25 11.54 -22.93
C LYS A 222 -2.52 10.10 -22.45
N VAL A 223 -2.32 9.06 -23.27
CA VAL A 223 -2.34 7.67 -22.79
C VAL A 223 -1.07 7.41 -21.99
N THR A 224 -1.16 7.41 -20.66
CA THR A 224 -0.01 7.21 -19.75
C THR A 224 0.26 5.75 -19.42
N LYS A 225 -0.71 4.86 -19.70
CA LYS A 225 -0.66 3.43 -19.39
C LYS A 225 -1.59 2.64 -20.32
N ARG A 226 -1.29 1.36 -20.52
CA ARG A 226 -2.13 0.41 -21.28
C ARG A 226 -2.35 -0.87 -20.49
N VAL A 227 -3.54 -1.46 -20.61
CA VAL A 227 -3.78 -2.84 -20.16
C VAL A 227 -2.96 -3.77 -21.06
N LYS A 228 -2.40 -4.85 -20.51
CA LYS A 228 -1.74 -5.88 -21.33
C LYS A 228 -2.79 -6.65 -22.13
N GLU A 229 -2.47 -7.05 -23.36
CA GLU A 229 -3.42 -7.80 -24.20
C GLU A 229 -3.91 -9.07 -23.50
N MET A 230 -5.21 -9.33 -23.65
CA MET A 230 -5.93 -10.40 -22.96
C MET A 230 -7.02 -10.96 -23.86
N CYS A 231 -7.06 -12.28 -23.98
CA CYS A 231 -8.22 -12.97 -24.52
C CYS A 231 -9.45 -12.83 -23.58
N SER A 232 -10.62 -13.26 -24.05
CA SER A 232 -11.82 -13.40 -23.24
C SER A 232 -12.20 -14.88 -23.09
N MET A 233 -13.26 -15.17 -22.34
CA MET A 233 -13.80 -16.51 -22.20
C MET A 233 -14.42 -17.01 -23.52
N VAL A 234 -14.17 -18.27 -23.89
CA VAL A 234 -14.82 -18.91 -25.05
C VAL A 234 -16.05 -19.69 -24.56
N PRO A 235 -17.26 -19.39 -25.06
CA PRO A 235 -18.47 -20.14 -24.70
C PRO A 235 -18.32 -21.64 -25.01
N GLY A 236 -18.64 -22.48 -24.03
CA GLY A 236 -18.58 -23.95 -24.15
C GLY A 236 -17.35 -24.60 -23.49
N ILE A 237 -16.26 -23.85 -23.25
CA ILE A 237 -15.11 -24.35 -22.50
C ILE A 237 -15.44 -24.33 -21.00
N LYS A 238 -15.71 -25.52 -20.43
CA LYS A 238 -16.22 -25.67 -19.05
C LYS A 238 -15.16 -25.72 -17.95
N HIS A 239 -13.87 -25.87 -18.30
CA HIS A 239 -12.79 -25.85 -17.32
C HIS A 239 -12.88 -24.56 -16.49
N THR A 240 -12.88 -24.69 -15.17
CA THR A 240 -13.19 -23.63 -14.22
C THR A 240 -12.03 -23.44 -13.25
N VAL A 241 -11.41 -22.26 -13.30
CA VAL A 241 -10.47 -21.82 -12.27
C VAL A 241 -11.24 -21.02 -11.23
N LEU A 242 -11.16 -21.45 -9.97
CA LEU A 242 -11.75 -20.77 -8.82
C LEU A 242 -10.66 -20.02 -8.04
N LEU A 243 -10.92 -18.76 -7.72
CA LEU A 243 -10.01 -17.88 -6.98
C LEU A 243 -10.68 -17.44 -5.69
N ILE A 244 -10.20 -17.92 -4.54
CA ILE A 244 -10.74 -17.56 -3.22
C ILE A 244 -10.00 -16.33 -2.69
N GLY A 245 -10.74 -15.23 -2.51
CA GLY A 245 -10.28 -13.94 -1.98
C GLY A 245 -10.24 -12.85 -3.06
N GLY A 246 -10.83 -11.67 -2.78
CA GLY A 246 -10.83 -10.51 -3.69
C GLY A 246 -9.56 -9.66 -3.66
N GLY A 247 -8.40 -10.30 -3.42
CA GLY A 247 -7.13 -9.61 -3.25
C GLY A 247 -6.39 -9.32 -4.56
N PRO A 248 -5.28 -8.57 -4.51
CA PRO A 248 -4.44 -8.31 -5.69
C PRO A 248 -3.82 -9.60 -6.26
N ALA A 249 -3.62 -10.64 -5.43
CA ALA A 249 -3.18 -11.96 -5.86
C ALA A 249 -4.19 -12.64 -6.80
N ALA A 250 -5.47 -12.65 -6.44
CA ALA A 250 -6.54 -13.21 -7.27
C ALA A 250 -6.73 -12.41 -8.56
N LEU A 251 -6.75 -11.07 -8.47
CA LEU A 251 -6.86 -10.23 -9.66
C LEU A 251 -5.73 -10.50 -10.66
N VAL A 252 -4.48 -10.48 -10.19
CA VAL A 252 -3.33 -10.72 -11.07
C VAL A 252 -3.28 -12.17 -11.59
N CYS A 253 -3.78 -13.15 -10.83
CA CYS A 253 -3.98 -14.50 -11.33
C CYS A 253 -4.98 -14.53 -12.49
N ALA A 254 -6.16 -13.91 -12.32
CA ALA A 254 -7.19 -13.84 -13.36
C ALA A 254 -6.71 -13.11 -14.63
N GLU A 255 -6.04 -11.96 -14.46
CA GLU A 255 -5.44 -11.22 -15.57
C GLU A 255 -4.35 -12.05 -16.27
N THR A 256 -3.44 -12.68 -15.51
CA THR A 256 -2.36 -13.50 -16.09
C THR A 256 -2.92 -14.69 -16.88
N LEU A 257 -3.99 -15.33 -16.42
CA LEU A 257 -4.69 -16.39 -17.19
C LEU A 257 -5.18 -15.85 -18.54
N ARG A 258 -5.88 -14.71 -18.55
CA ARG A 258 -6.39 -14.10 -19.79
C ARG A 258 -5.29 -13.54 -20.70
N GLN A 259 -4.19 -13.03 -20.14
CA GLN A 259 -2.98 -12.58 -20.87
C GLN A 259 -2.25 -13.74 -21.56
N ASN A 260 -2.50 -14.98 -21.11
CA ASN A 260 -1.94 -16.19 -21.69
C ASN A 260 -3.02 -17.01 -22.43
N CYS A 261 -4.14 -16.37 -22.78
CA CYS A 261 -5.27 -16.94 -23.50
C CYS A 261 -5.80 -18.27 -22.94
N TYR A 262 -5.91 -18.34 -21.62
CA TYR A 262 -6.85 -19.25 -20.98
C TYR A 262 -8.27 -18.91 -21.43
N GLU A 263 -8.98 -19.88 -22.00
CA GLU A 263 -10.31 -19.70 -22.60
C GLU A 263 -11.46 -20.08 -21.66
N GLY A 264 -11.17 -20.88 -20.62
CA GLY A 264 -12.18 -21.41 -19.70
C GLY A 264 -12.78 -20.38 -18.74
N ARG A 265 -13.64 -20.85 -17.84
CA ARG A 265 -14.30 -20.02 -16.83
C ARG A 265 -13.32 -19.60 -15.74
N ILE A 266 -13.41 -18.34 -15.28
CA ILE A 266 -12.69 -17.82 -14.10
C ILE A 266 -13.73 -17.24 -13.15
N ILE A 267 -13.76 -17.74 -11.91
CA ILE A 267 -14.66 -17.25 -10.85
C ILE A 267 -13.81 -16.78 -9.68
N MET A 268 -13.95 -15.52 -9.30
CA MET A 268 -13.35 -14.95 -8.10
C MET A 268 -14.44 -14.81 -7.02
N VAL A 269 -14.22 -15.44 -5.87
CA VAL A 269 -15.14 -15.40 -4.72
C VAL A 269 -14.51 -14.55 -3.63
N THR A 270 -15.22 -13.54 -3.14
CA THR A 270 -14.75 -12.70 -2.04
C THR A 270 -15.85 -12.42 -1.04
N LYS A 271 -15.47 -12.35 0.24
CA LYS A 271 -16.36 -11.90 1.33
C LYS A 271 -16.57 -10.40 1.36
N ASP A 272 -15.63 -9.65 0.78
CA ASP A 272 -15.69 -8.20 0.72
C ASP A 272 -16.92 -7.77 -0.10
N THR A 273 -17.52 -6.63 0.23
CA THR A 273 -18.68 -6.08 -0.51
C THR A 273 -18.27 -5.53 -1.89
N LEU A 274 -17.01 -5.12 -2.02
CA LEU A 274 -16.43 -4.55 -3.24
C LEU A 274 -15.63 -5.60 -4.04
N PRO A 275 -15.54 -5.46 -5.37
CA PRO A 275 -14.55 -6.17 -6.18
C PRO A 275 -13.12 -5.70 -5.83
N PRO A 276 -12.06 -6.38 -6.30
CA PRO A 276 -10.67 -6.08 -5.94
C PRO A 276 -10.29 -4.59 -5.95
N PHE A 277 -9.75 -4.13 -4.81
CA PHE A 277 -9.46 -2.72 -4.53
C PHE A 277 -8.07 -2.52 -3.87
N ASP A 278 -7.52 -1.33 -4.05
CA ASP A 278 -6.22 -0.86 -3.55
C ASP A 278 -6.25 -0.64 -2.03
N LYS A 279 -5.93 -1.70 -1.27
CA LYS A 279 -5.79 -1.65 0.20
C LYS A 279 -4.70 -0.64 0.64
N PRO A 280 -3.54 -0.49 -0.05
CA PRO A 280 -2.56 0.55 0.26
C PRO A 280 -3.09 1.99 0.24
N LYS A 281 -4.05 2.35 -0.64
CA LYS A 281 -4.68 3.68 -0.67
C LYS A 281 -5.44 4.02 0.61
N LEU A 282 -6.11 3.03 1.22
CA LEU A 282 -6.87 3.23 2.46
C LEU A 282 -5.99 3.94 3.51
N SER A 283 -4.81 3.38 3.81
CA SER A 283 -3.87 3.97 4.78
C SER A 283 -3.25 5.34 4.41
N LYS A 284 -3.61 5.98 3.28
CA LYS A 284 -2.82 7.10 2.69
C LYS A 284 -3.62 8.28 2.13
N ALA A 285 -4.94 8.18 1.94
CA ALA A 285 -5.74 9.28 1.38
C ALA A 285 -7.10 9.37 2.06
N MET A 286 -7.52 10.58 2.42
CA MET A 286 -8.79 10.83 3.11
C MET A 286 -9.97 10.98 2.14
N ASN A 287 -11.17 10.60 2.60
CA ASN A 287 -12.44 10.73 1.87
C ASN A 287 -12.42 10.09 0.47
N LEU A 288 -11.85 8.88 0.38
CA LEU A 288 -11.85 8.09 -0.85
C LEU A 288 -13.26 7.60 -1.20
N ASP A 289 -13.76 7.99 -2.38
CA ASP A 289 -14.93 7.32 -2.95
C ASP A 289 -14.61 5.85 -3.28
N SER A 290 -15.61 4.99 -3.10
CA SER A 290 -15.53 3.54 -3.35
C SER A 290 -15.08 3.17 -4.77
N SER A 291 -15.39 3.97 -5.80
CA SER A 291 -14.91 3.71 -7.17
C SER A 291 -13.43 4.03 -7.34
N SER A 292 -12.90 5.01 -6.59
CA SER A 292 -11.52 5.50 -6.70
C SER A 292 -10.46 4.51 -6.16
N VAL A 293 -10.89 3.54 -5.35
CA VAL A 293 -10.04 2.47 -4.81
C VAL A 293 -10.09 1.18 -5.64
N LEU A 294 -11.08 0.99 -6.52
CA LEU A 294 -11.16 -0.24 -7.32
C LEU A 294 -9.94 -0.37 -8.25
N LEU A 295 -9.43 -1.59 -8.39
CA LEU A 295 -8.28 -1.89 -9.26
C LEU A 295 -8.68 -1.96 -10.74
N ARG A 296 -9.92 -2.37 -11.01
CA ARG A 296 -10.54 -2.51 -12.33
C ARG A 296 -12.02 -2.14 -12.27
N SER A 297 -12.57 -1.64 -13.38
CA SER A 297 -14.00 -1.35 -13.53
C SER A 297 -14.84 -2.62 -13.70
N ALA A 298 -16.16 -2.52 -13.53
CA ALA A 298 -17.08 -3.62 -13.82
C ALA A 298 -16.99 -4.08 -15.29
N ASP A 299 -16.85 -3.13 -16.22
CA ASP A 299 -16.74 -3.43 -17.66
C ASP A 299 -15.49 -4.23 -18.01
N PHE A 300 -14.37 -4.01 -17.31
CA PHE A 300 -13.15 -4.81 -17.49
C PHE A 300 -13.40 -6.30 -17.20
N TYR A 301 -14.03 -6.61 -16.06
CA TYR A 301 -14.34 -7.98 -15.69
C TYR A 301 -15.29 -8.63 -16.71
N LYS A 302 -16.30 -7.90 -17.15
CA LYS A 302 -17.25 -8.33 -18.18
C LYS A 302 -16.57 -8.58 -19.54
N GLN A 303 -15.72 -7.66 -20.00
CA GLN A 303 -14.99 -7.73 -21.27
C GLN A 303 -14.11 -8.98 -21.34
N HIS A 304 -13.44 -9.33 -20.25
CA HIS A 304 -12.52 -10.47 -20.18
C HIS A 304 -13.16 -11.75 -19.61
N GLY A 305 -14.47 -11.79 -19.41
CA GLY A 305 -15.19 -12.97 -18.91
C GLY A 305 -14.65 -13.46 -17.55
N ILE A 306 -14.42 -12.54 -16.62
CA ILE A 306 -13.99 -12.81 -15.24
C ILE A 306 -15.21 -12.58 -14.35
N GLU A 307 -15.69 -13.61 -13.67
CA GLU A 307 -16.78 -13.46 -12.70
C GLU A 307 -16.22 -13.04 -11.35
N VAL A 308 -16.86 -12.06 -10.70
CA VAL A 308 -16.51 -11.61 -9.34
C VAL A 308 -17.75 -11.68 -8.47
N TRP A 309 -17.77 -12.64 -7.54
CA TRP A 309 -18.87 -12.91 -6.63
C TRP A 309 -18.50 -12.33 -5.25
N THR A 310 -19.06 -11.17 -4.92
CA THR A 310 -18.86 -10.48 -3.63
C THR A 310 -19.79 -11.05 -2.55
N GLN A 311 -19.47 -10.76 -1.28
CA GLN A 311 -20.22 -11.21 -0.09
C GLN A 311 -20.43 -12.74 0.00
N LYS A 312 -19.46 -13.52 -0.50
CA LYS A 312 -19.46 -15.00 -0.40
C LYS A 312 -18.20 -15.50 0.29
N GLU A 313 -18.37 -16.31 1.33
CA GLU A 313 -17.28 -17.05 2.00
C GLU A 313 -17.29 -18.53 1.59
N VAL A 314 -16.12 -19.17 1.66
CA VAL A 314 -15.93 -20.60 1.37
C VAL A 314 -15.81 -21.38 2.68
N SER A 315 -16.62 -22.42 2.86
CA SER A 315 -16.47 -23.41 3.93
C SER A 315 -15.79 -24.69 3.40
N SER A 316 -15.23 -25.50 4.32
CA SER A 316 -14.57 -26.76 3.98
C SER A 316 -15.54 -27.88 3.64
N ASP A 317 -15.51 -28.35 2.40
CA ASP A 317 -15.78 -29.75 2.04
C ASP A 317 -15.06 -30.10 0.72
N LYS A 318 -15.18 -31.34 0.25
CA LYS A 318 -14.62 -31.83 -1.04
C LYS A 318 -15.17 -31.09 -2.27
N VAL A 319 -16.29 -30.40 -2.12
CA VAL A 319 -16.83 -29.42 -3.06
C VAL A 319 -16.81 -28.08 -2.33
N VAL A 320 -16.41 -26.99 -3.01
CA VAL A 320 -16.48 -25.66 -2.40
C VAL A 320 -17.94 -25.32 -2.17
N GLN A 321 -18.35 -25.35 -0.90
CA GLN A 321 -19.62 -24.81 -0.45
C GLN A 321 -19.42 -23.33 -0.10
N LEU A 322 -20.33 -22.50 -0.60
CA LEU A 322 -20.37 -21.09 -0.29
C LEU A 322 -21.31 -20.83 0.88
N SER A 323 -21.15 -19.69 1.55
CA SER A 323 -21.96 -19.26 2.70
C SER A 323 -23.48 -19.15 2.44
N ASP A 324 -23.91 -19.20 1.17
CA ASP A 324 -25.31 -19.24 0.72
C ASP A 324 -25.78 -20.64 0.30
N ALA A 325 -25.05 -21.69 0.69
CA ALA A 325 -25.22 -23.09 0.30
C ALA A 325 -25.03 -23.40 -1.20
N THR A 326 -24.55 -22.45 -2.02
CA THR A 326 -24.12 -22.75 -3.40
C THR A 326 -22.95 -23.74 -3.37
N SER A 327 -23.09 -24.88 -4.04
CA SER A 327 -21.98 -25.81 -4.27
C SER A 327 -21.32 -25.53 -5.62
N LEU A 328 -19.99 -25.41 -5.65
CA LEU A 328 -19.23 -25.05 -6.84
C LEU A 328 -18.13 -26.07 -7.15
N HIS A 329 -18.17 -26.61 -8.37
CA HIS A 329 -17.08 -27.39 -8.96
C HIS A 329 -15.98 -26.47 -9.48
N TYR A 330 -14.72 -26.88 -9.32
CA TYR A 330 -13.55 -26.27 -9.92
C TYR A 330 -12.62 -27.36 -10.47
N ASP A 331 -11.86 -27.02 -11.50
CA ASP A 331 -10.80 -27.87 -12.04
C ASP A 331 -9.43 -27.48 -11.47
N GLN A 332 -9.23 -26.19 -11.17
CA GLN A 332 -8.07 -25.69 -10.42
C GLN A 332 -8.46 -24.57 -9.43
N LEU A 333 -7.73 -24.44 -8.34
CA LEU A 333 -8.05 -23.54 -7.22
C LEU A 333 -6.88 -22.63 -6.85
N LEU A 334 -7.15 -21.36 -6.55
CA LEU A 334 -6.23 -20.46 -5.86
C LEU A 334 -6.76 -20.07 -4.49
N ILE A 335 -5.99 -20.38 -3.44
CA ILE A 335 -6.22 -19.89 -2.07
C ILE A 335 -5.47 -18.56 -1.90
N SER A 336 -6.20 -17.45 -1.91
CA SER A 336 -5.66 -16.08 -1.78
C SER A 336 -6.44 -15.20 -0.80
N THR A 337 -6.92 -15.81 0.28
CA THR A 337 -7.74 -15.21 1.36
C THR A 337 -7.01 -14.17 2.22
N GLY A 338 -5.70 -13.98 2.00
CA GLY A 338 -4.86 -13.01 2.73
C GLY A 338 -4.82 -13.27 4.24
N CYS A 339 -4.74 -12.18 5.01
CA CYS A 339 -4.70 -12.23 6.47
C CYS A 339 -5.78 -11.34 7.10
N ARG A 340 -6.09 -11.60 8.37
CA ARG A 340 -6.88 -10.73 9.25
C ARG A 340 -5.99 -10.08 10.30
N ALA A 341 -6.37 -8.90 10.78
CA ALA A 341 -5.70 -8.25 11.91
C ALA A 341 -5.77 -9.14 13.16
N ARG A 342 -4.69 -9.17 13.94
CA ARG A 342 -4.65 -9.91 15.22
C ARG A 342 -5.42 -9.12 16.28
N PRO A 343 -6.42 -9.72 16.95
CA PRO A 343 -7.15 -9.05 18.01
C PRO A 343 -6.29 -8.85 19.26
N LEU A 344 -6.59 -7.80 20.03
CA LEU A 344 -6.07 -7.65 21.39
C LEU A 344 -6.62 -8.78 22.28
N SER A 345 -5.81 -9.23 23.23
CA SER A 345 -6.12 -10.36 24.15
C SER A 345 -6.11 -9.92 25.62
N CYS A 346 -6.36 -8.63 25.87
CA CYS A 346 -6.43 -8.02 27.20
C CYS A 346 -7.89 -7.78 27.58
N ALA A 347 -8.18 -7.64 28.88
CA ALA A 347 -9.52 -7.29 29.35
C ALA A 347 -10.01 -5.97 28.71
N GLY A 348 -11.28 -5.91 28.32
CA GLY A 348 -11.89 -4.75 27.65
C GLY A 348 -11.52 -4.56 26.17
N SER A 349 -10.89 -5.56 25.52
CA SER A 349 -10.60 -5.54 24.07
C SER A 349 -11.85 -5.48 23.16
N ASP A 350 -13.02 -5.71 23.73
CA ASP A 350 -14.36 -5.76 23.11
C ASP A 350 -15.18 -4.45 23.30
N LEU A 351 -14.64 -3.46 24.02
CA LEU A 351 -15.30 -2.17 24.26
C LEU A 351 -15.49 -1.36 22.97
N LYS A 352 -16.60 -0.61 22.89
CA LYS A 352 -16.87 0.29 21.75
C LYS A 352 -15.78 1.37 21.68
N GLY A 353 -15.18 1.53 20.50
CA GLY A 353 -14.03 2.41 20.27
C GLY A 353 -12.67 1.69 20.29
N VAL A 354 -12.62 0.40 20.65
CA VAL A 354 -11.47 -0.46 20.37
C VAL A 354 -11.62 -1.05 18.97
N ASN A 355 -10.81 -0.58 18.03
CA ASN A 355 -10.86 -0.95 16.62
C ASN A 355 -9.58 -1.71 16.21
N LEU A 356 -9.73 -2.71 15.34
CA LEU A 356 -8.59 -3.28 14.61
C LEU A 356 -8.32 -2.44 13.37
N LEU A 357 -7.05 -2.17 13.05
CA LEU A 357 -6.71 -1.42 11.84
C LEU A 357 -7.06 -2.23 10.58
N GLN A 358 -8.23 -1.97 10.00
CA GLN A 358 -8.74 -2.60 8.77
C GLN A 358 -9.31 -1.57 7.78
N SER A 359 -9.96 -0.52 8.29
CA SER A 359 -10.21 0.76 7.61
C SER A 359 -9.43 1.89 8.33
N TYR A 360 -9.43 3.09 7.76
CA TYR A 360 -8.35 4.08 7.98
C TYR A 360 -8.76 5.39 8.66
N GLU A 361 -10.00 5.49 9.16
CA GLU A 361 -10.74 6.75 9.41
C GLU A 361 -10.13 7.78 10.40
N ASP A 362 -8.93 7.55 10.94
CA ASP A 362 -8.26 8.42 11.92
C ASP A 362 -6.77 8.74 11.63
N MET A 363 -6.20 8.46 10.44
CA MET A 363 -4.77 8.77 10.21
C MET A 363 -4.44 10.22 9.80
N LEU A 364 -4.62 11.10 10.80
CA LEU A 364 -3.76 12.23 11.16
C LEU A 364 -3.77 13.51 10.30
N GLU A 365 -4.52 14.51 10.80
CA GLU A 365 -4.03 15.90 10.80
C GLU A 365 -2.84 16.04 11.78
N GLU A 366 -1.84 16.84 11.40
CA GLU A 366 -0.45 16.75 11.88
C GLU A 366 -0.19 17.36 13.29
N GLN A 367 -0.70 16.80 14.40
CA GLN A 367 -0.48 17.38 15.75
C GLN A 367 -0.27 16.34 16.90
N ASN A 368 0.88 16.37 17.59
CA ASN A 368 1.12 15.80 18.94
C ASN A 368 1.11 14.27 19.18
N VAL A 369 1.64 13.43 18.27
CA VAL A 369 1.83 11.98 18.56
C VAL A 369 2.85 11.73 19.69
N LYS A 370 2.50 10.92 20.69
CA LYS A 370 3.40 10.47 21.78
C LYS A 370 3.71 8.98 21.64
N PHE A 371 5.00 8.62 21.71
CA PHE A 371 5.45 7.23 21.67
C PHE A 371 5.71 6.69 23.07
N TYR A 372 5.14 5.53 23.38
CA TYR A 372 5.38 4.77 24.60
C TYR A 372 6.08 3.45 24.26
N MET A 373 7.41 3.48 24.23
CA MET A 373 8.26 2.34 23.85
C MET A 373 8.42 1.36 25.00
N ASN A 374 8.61 0.06 24.69
CA ASN A 374 8.76 -1.03 25.66
C ASN A 374 7.56 -1.19 26.63
N GLU A 375 6.38 -0.81 26.17
CA GLU A 375 5.10 -0.96 26.87
C GLU A 375 4.24 -2.02 26.18
N ARG A 376 3.34 -2.66 26.95
CA ARG A 376 2.27 -3.53 26.45
C ARG A 376 0.97 -3.15 27.16
N VAL A 377 -0.17 -3.23 26.46
CA VAL A 377 -1.48 -3.11 27.10
C VAL A 377 -1.71 -4.34 27.97
N THR A 378 -2.17 -4.12 29.21
CA THR A 378 -2.63 -5.18 30.12
C THR A 378 -4.14 -5.18 30.28
N GLU A 379 -4.78 -4.02 30.15
CA GLU A 379 -6.22 -3.82 30.36
C GLU A 379 -6.68 -2.58 29.57
N ILE A 380 -7.87 -2.62 29.02
CA ILE A 380 -8.59 -1.46 28.49
C ILE A 380 -9.81 -1.26 29.39
N ARG A 381 -9.97 -0.06 29.94
CA ARG A 381 -11.11 0.30 30.79
C ARG A 381 -12.09 1.14 30.02
N GLY A 382 -13.36 0.98 30.37
CA GLY A 382 -14.45 1.68 29.71
C GLY A 382 -15.53 2.13 30.67
N GLU A 383 -16.26 3.14 30.22
CA GLU A 383 -17.43 3.70 30.88
C GLU A 383 -18.61 3.61 29.91
N ASN A 384 -19.79 3.20 30.39
CA ASN A 384 -20.99 3.00 29.56
C ASN A 384 -20.76 2.12 28.29
N GLY A 385 -19.85 1.14 28.39
CA GLY A 385 -19.49 0.23 27.31
C GLY A 385 -18.62 0.84 26.18
N ARG A 386 -18.08 2.05 26.38
CA ARG A 386 -17.10 2.68 25.49
C ARG A 386 -15.73 2.72 26.16
N VAL A 387 -14.66 2.65 25.38
CA VAL A 387 -13.30 2.82 25.91
C VAL A 387 -13.12 4.21 26.53
N LYS A 388 -12.37 4.27 27.63
CA LYS A 388 -11.98 5.52 28.30
C LYS A 388 -10.50 5.55 28.69
N GLU A 389 -9.92 4.41 29.05
CA GLU A 389 -8.52 4.31 29.44
C GLU A 389 -7.83 3.06 28.91
N VAL A 390 -6.53 3.13 28.71
CA VAL A 390 -5.64 1.99 28.42
C VAL A 390 -4.58 1.90 29.50
N VAL A 391 -4.53 0.75 30.17
CA VAL A 391 -3.55 0.44 31.21
C VAL A 391 -2.37 -0.30 30.57
N LEU A 392 -1.18 0.24 30.80
CA LEU A 392 0.08 -0.35 30.38
C LEU A 392 0.70 -1.19 31.51
N HIS A 393 1.55 -2.16 31.16
CA HIS A 393 2.19 -3.03 32.16
C HIS A 393 3.05 -2.29 33.20
N SER A 394 3.52 -1.08 32.90
CA SER A 394 4.19 -0.21 33.88
C SER A 394 3.26 0.34 34.96
N GLY A 395 1.96 0.05 34.91
CA GLY A 395 0.92 0.65 35.75
C GLY A 395 0.47 2.03 35.26
N ARG A 396 1.07 2.55 34.17
CA ARG A 396 0.63 3.81 33.56
C ARG A 396 -0.75 3.63 32.94
N VAL A 397 -1.66 4.53 33.29
CA VAL A 397 -2.98 4.66 32.68
C VAL A 397 -2.94 5.81 31.67
N LEU A 398 -3.50 5.57 30.48
CA LEU A 398 -3.61 6.56 29.40
C LEU A 398 -5.09 6.75 29.05
N GLU A 399 -5.62 7.96 29.20
CA GLU A 399 -6.95 8.30 28.67
C GLU A 399 -6.95 8.14 27.14
N ALA A 400 -7.99 7.49 26.61
CA ALA A 400 -8.20 7.31 25.18
C ALA A 400 -9.69 7.12 24.87
N ASP A 401 -10.21 7.91 23.94
CA ASP A 401 -11.60 7.80 23.47
C ASP A 401 -11.73 6.82 22.27
N VAL A 402 -10.59 6.47 21.64
CA VAL A 402 -10.43 5.47 20.57
C VAL A 402 -9.11 4.73 20.76
N VAL A 403 -9.10 3.41 20.50
CA VAL A 403 -7.90 2.56 20.50
C VAL A 403 -7.79 1.85 19.16
N ILE A 404 -6.64 1.96 18.49
CA ILE A 404 -6.39 1.32 17.20
C ILE A 404 -5.30 0.25 17.36
N ALA A 405 -5.65 -1.02 17.16
CA ALA A 405 -4.72 -2.15 17.30
C ALA A 405 -4.05 -2.52 15.96
N GLY A 406 -2.72 -2.35 15.93
CA GLY A 406 -1.85 -2.71 14.79
C GLY A 406 -0.81 -3.78 15.13
N ILE A 407 -1.20 -4.83 15.87
CA ILE A 407 -0.28 -5.81 16.48
C ILE A 407 0.06 -7.02 15.60
N GLY A 408 0.13 -6.80 14.28
CA GLY A 408 0.35 -7.84 13.27
C GLY A 408 -0.94 -8.57 12.83
N VAL A 409 -0.76 -9.64 12.05
CA VAL A 409 -1.85 -10.32 11.34
C VAL A 409 -1.83 -11.84 11.56
N ILE A 410 -2.88 -12.53 11.09
CA ILE A 410 -3.05 -13.98 11.09
C ILE A 410 -3.53 -14.42 9.68
N PRO A 411 -2.91 -15.41 9.03
CA PRO A 411 -3.39 -16.00 7.77
C PRO A 411 -4.84 -16.50 7.87
N ASN A 412 -5.64 -16.25 6.82
CA ASN A 412 -7.04 -16.68 6.74
C ASN A 412 -7.15 -18.08 6.14
N SER A 413 -6.64 -19.08 6.86
CA SER A 413 -6.52 -20.47 6.43
C SER A 413 -7.29 -21.47 7.30
N ASP A 414 -7.97 -21.03 8.37
CA ASP A 414 -8.66 -21.91 9.30
C ASP A 414 -9.77 -22.74 8.62
N PHE A 415 -10.37 -22.20 7.55
CA PHE A 415 -11.32 -22.90 6.68
C PHE A 415 -10.73 -24.08 5.89
N LEU A 416 -9.41 -24.29 5.93
CA LEU A 416 -8.74 -25.44 5.30
C LEU A 416 -8.62 -26.65 6.24
N ALA A 417 -9.10 -26.55 7.48
CA ALA A 417 -9.13 -27.68 8.40
C ALA A 417 -9.89 -28.87 7.79
N GLY A 418 -9.23 -30.04 7.74
CA GLY A 418 -9.78 -31.26 7.11
C GLY A 418 -9.64 -31.35 5.58
N SER A 419 -9.22 -30.29 4.88
CA SER A 419 -9.05 -30.29 3.42
C SER A 419 -7.85 -31.09 2.91
N GLY A 420 -6.87 -31.38 3.78
CA GLY A 420 -5.58 -31.96 3.41
C GLY A 420 -4.52 -30.94 2.98
N VAL A 421 -4.87 -29.66 2.77
CA VAL A 421 -3.89 -28.61 2.45
C VAL A 421 -3.00 -28.31 3.67
N GLU A 422 -1.68 -28.37 3.47
CA GLU A 422 -0.69 -28.13 4.51
C GLU A 422 -0.54 -26.63 4.87
N VAL A 423 -0.42 -26.35 6.18
CA VAL A 423 -0.17 -25.01 6.73
C VAL A 423 0.99 -25.04 7.73
N ASP A 424 1.76 -23.96 7.80
CA ASP A 424 2.87 -23.82 8.76
C ASP A 424 2.37 -23.52 10.19
N SER A 425 3.30 -23.46 11.14
CA SER A 425 3.01 -23.19 12.56
C SER A 425 2.37 -21.82 12.82
N ARG A 426 2.44 -20.89 11.87
CA ARG A 426 1.76 -19.58 11.90
C ARG A 426 0.45 -19.59 11.10
N LYS A 427 -0.01 -20.77 10.66
CA LYS A 427 -1.17 -21.03 9.81
C LYS A 427 -1.02 -20.56 8.35
N ALA A 428 0.18 -20.21 7.87
CA ALA A 428 0.34 -19.84 6.47
C ALA A 428 0.40 -21.08 5.55
N VAL A 429 -0.35 -21.08 4.44
CA VAL A 429 -0.45 -22.21 3.49
C VAL A 429 0.91 -22.48 2.86
N ILE A 430 1.37 -23.73 2.95
CA ILE A 430 2.69 -24.13 2.46
C ILE A 430 2.63 -24.34 0.94
N VAL A 431 3.57 -23.72 0.23
CA VAL A 431 3.74 -23.93 -1.23
C VAL A 431 5.17 -24.26 -1.65
N ASP A 432 5.31 -24.82 -2.84
CA ASP A 432 6.57 -24.92 -3.56
C ASP A 432 6.93 -23.60 -4.28
N LYS A 433 8.06 -23.60 -5.01
CA LYS A 433 8.51 -22.43 -5.80
C LYS A 433 7.65 -22.12 -7.04
N PHE A 434 6.66 -22.95 -7.34
CA PHE A 434 5.69 -22.80 -8.42
C PHE A 434 4.29 -22.38 -7.90
N MET A 435 4.21 -22.02 -6.61
CA MET A 435 2.98 -21.64 -5.87
C MET A 435 1.95 -22.78 -5.70
N ARG A 436 2.37 -24.03 -5.90
CA ARG A 436 1.52 -25.23 -5.72
C ARG A 436 1.51 -25.63 -4.25
N THR A 437 0.35 -26.04 -3.73
CA THR A 437 0.24 -26.70 -2.43
C THR A 437 0.63 -28.20 -2.54
N ASN A 438 0.51 -28.95 -1.45
CA ASN A 438 0.63 -30.40 -1.44
C ASN A 438 -0.58 -31.11 -2.10
N VAL A 439 -1.71 -30.42 -2.30
CA VAL A 439 -2.90 -30.96 -2.99
C VAL A 439 -2.82 -30.65 -4.49
N PRO A 440 -2.98 -31.65 -5.39
CA PRO A 440 -2.99 -31.42 -6.83
C PRO A 440 -3.98 -30.35 -7.26
N ASP A 441 -3.59 -29.53 -8.24
CA ASP A 441 -4.39 -28.44 -8.83
C ASP A 441 -4.87 -27.35 -7.85
N VAL A 442 -4.41 -27.39 -6.59
CA VAL A 442 -4.61 -26.34 -5.58
C VAL A 442 -3.32 -25.53 -5.38
N PHE A 443 -3.44 -24.23 -5.58
CA PHE A 443 -2.38 -23.23 -5.47
C PHE A 443 -2.65 -22.27 -4.32
N SER A 444 -1.64 -21.55 -3.84
CA SER A 444 -1.86 -20.44 -2.89
C SER A 444 -0.99 -19.23 -3.20
N ALA A 445 -1.55 -18.02 -3.00
CA ALA A 445 -0.91 -16.76 -3.30
C ALA A 445 -1.26 -15.64 -2.30
N GLY A 446 -0.38 -14.64 -2.24
CA GLY A 446 -0.51 -13.50 -1.32
C GLY A 446 -0.26 -13.82 0.15
N ASP A 447 -0.69 -12.91 1.03
CA ASP A 447 -0.28 -12.85 2.45
C ASP A 447 -0.58 -14.14 3.24
N VAL A 448 -1.51 -14.98 2.78
CA VAL A 448 -1.83 -16.29 3.38
C VAL A 448 -0.72 -17.35 3.18
N THR A 449 0.28 -17.08 2.34
CA THR A 449 1.19 -18.10 1.76
C THR A 449 2.57 -18.15 2.42
N SER A 450 3.09 -19.35 2.66
CA SER A 450 4.44 -19.64 3.18
C SER A 450 5.31 -20.27 2.07
N PHE A 451 6.18 -19.47 1.45
CA PHE A 451 6.85 -19.77 0.18
C PHE A 451 8.38 -19.75 0.29
N PRO A 452 9.13 -20.47 -0.57
CA PRO A 452 10.59 -20.38 -0.65
C PRO A 452 11.02 -19.08 -1.33
N LEU A 453 11.86 -18.27 -0.67
CA LEU A 453 12.36 -17.02 -1.23
C LEU A 453 13.74 -17.20 -1.89
N THR A 454 13.78 -17.14 -3.22
CA THR A 454 14.96 -17.42 -4.06
C THR A 454 16.22 -16.62 -3.65
N ILE A 455 16.11 -15.31 -3.41
CA ILE A 455 17.24 -14.47 -2.95
C ILE A 455 17.77 -14.82 -1.54
N ARG A 456 17.12 -15.76 -0.85
CA ARG A 456 17.51 -16.31 0.46
C ARG A 456 17.92 -17.79 0.38
N GLY A 457 18.19 -18.32 -0.82
CA GLY A 457 18.50 -19.74 -1.01
C GLY A 457 17.31 -20.63 -0.68
N ASP A 458 16.13 -20.27 -1.20
CA ASP A 458 14.85 -20.97 -0.98
C ASP A 458 14.40 -21.05 0.50
N GLN A 459 14.94 -20.20 1.39
CA GLN A 459 14.46 -20.06 2.77
C GLN A 459 12.94 -19.82 2.78
N ARG A 460 12.18 -20.67 3.49
CA ARG A 460 10.73 -20.51 3.61
C ARG A 460 10.37 -19.29 4.45
N VAL A 461 9.54 -18.41 3.90
CA VAL A 461 9.09 -17.17 4.53
C VAL A 461 7.60 -16.94 4.29
N ASN A 462 6.98 -16.12 5.13
CA ASN A 462 5.66 -15.55 4.91
C ASN A 462 5.83 -14.03 4.98
N ILE A 463 5.61 -13.35 3.86
CA ILE A 463 5.83 -11.91 3.72
C ILE A 463 4.53 -11.29 3.22
N GLY A 464 3.76 -10.70 4.13
CA GLY A 464 2.54 -9.98 3.79
C GLY A 464 2.87 -8.67 3.07
N HIS A 465 2.75 -8.65 1.75
CA HIS A 465 3.02 -7.45 0.96
C HIS A 465 2.27 -7.43 -0.38
N TRP A 466 1.95 -6.22 -0.84
CA TRP A 466 1.20 -5.96 -2.06
C TRP A 466 1.90 -6.48 -3.33
N GLN A 467 3.17 -6.08 -3.55
CA GLN A 467 3.96 -6.49 -4.72
C GLN A 467 4.18 -8.02 -4.79
N LEU A 468 4.46 -8.66 -3.65
CA LEU A 468 4.60 -10.13 -3.59
C LEU A 468 3.26 -10.83 -3.81
N SER A 469 2.15 -10.30 -3.29
CA SER A 469 0.83 -10.88 -3.54
C SER A 469 0.51 -10.95 -5.04
N GLN A 470 0.81 -9.88 -5.77
CA GLN A 470 0.65 -9.85 -7.22
C GLN A 470 1.61 -10.84 -7.91
N ALA A 471 2.89 -10.88 -7.51
CA ALA A 471 3.86 -11.83 -8.04
C ALA A 471 3.44 -13.30 -7.84
N HIS A 472 2.96 -13.66 -6.64
CA HIS A 472 2.44 -15.00 -6.36
C HIS A 472 1.24 -15.34 -7.27
N GLY A 473 0.31 -14.39 -7.47
CA GLY A 473 -0.83 -14.55 -8.36
C GLY A 473 -0.43 -14.83 -9.81
N ARG A 474 0.55 -14.08 -10.34
CA ARG A 474 1.12 -14.31 -11.68
C ARG A 474 1.79 -15.68 -11.79
N VAL A 475 2.62 -16.05 -10.83
CA VAL A 475 3.33 -17.33 -10.86
C VAL A 475 2.37 -18.50 -10.73
N ALA A 476 1.33 -18.41 -9.89
CA ALA A 476 0.29 -19.43 -9.79
C ALA A 476 -0.44 -19.61 -11.13
N ALA A 477 -0.91 -18.53 -11.76
CA ALA A 477 -1.57 -18.59 -13.08
C ALA A 477 -0.70 -19.21 -14.18
N LEU A 478 0.60 -18.86 -14.24
CA LEU A 478 1.51 -19.46 -15.21
C LEU A 478 1.71 -20.97 -14.98
N ASN A 479 1.65 -21.44 -13.73
CA ASN A 479 1.77 -22.86 -13.40
C ASN A 479 0.47 -23.65 -13.51
N MET A 480 -0.69 -23.02 -13.30
CA MET A 480 -2.00 -23.53 -13.72
C MET A 480 -1.99 -23.87 -15.22
N LEU A 481 -1.43 -22.95 -16.03
CA LEU A 481 -1.18 -23.13 -17.47
C LEU A 481 0.07 -23.97 -17.82
N LYS A 482 0.63 -24.71 -16.85
CA LYS A 482 1.75 -25.65 -17.02
C LYS A 482 3.05 -25.02 -17.58
N LYS A 483 3.23 -23.70 -17.49
CA LYS A 483 4.41 -22.96 -17.99
C LYS A 483 5.64 -22.98 -17.06
N SER A 484 5.66 -23.84 -16.04
CA SER A 484 6.82 -24.13 -15.16
C SER A 484 7.62 -22.90 -14.68
N THR A 485 6.93 -21.88 -14.17
CA THR A 485 7.54 -20.59 -13.79
C THR A 485 7.83 -20.56 -12.29
N LYS A 486 9.03 -20.16 -11.86
CA LYS A 486 9.37 -20.02 -10.43
C LYS A 486 9.00 -18.64 -9.90
N ILE A 487 8.83 -18.53 -8.58
CA ILE A 487 8.86 -17.24 -7.87
C ILE A 487 10.31 -16.75 -7.73
N GLU A 488 10.66 -15.68 -8.44
CA GLU A 488 12.01 -15.09 -8.41
C GLU A 488 11.96 -13.58 -8.06
N SER A 489 10.76 -13.05 -7.82
CA SER A 489 10.52 -11.64 -7.51
C SER A 489 11.20 -11.19 -6.23
N VAL A 490 12.04 -10.16 -6.35
CA VAL A 490 12.69 -9.50 -5.20
C VAL A 490 11.64 -8.70 -4.43
N PRO A 491 11.49 -8.89 -3.11
CA PRO A 491 10.58 -8.10 -2.30
C PRO A 491 10.94 -6.61 -2.37
N PHE A 492 9.98 -5.76 -2.74
CA PHE A 492 10.13 -4.30 -2.74
C PHE A 492 8.93 -3.65 -2.05
N PHE A 493 9.20 -2.69 -1.16
CA PHE A 493 8.23 -2.08 -0.26
C PHE A 493 8.39 -0.57 -0.24
N TRP A 494 7.29 0.14 0.03
CA TRP A 494 7.32 1.56 0.36
C TRP A 494 6.34 1.87 1.49
N THR A 495 6.66 2.89 2.27
CA THR A 495 5.73 3.49 3.25
C THR A 495 5.89 5.00 3.26
N VAL A 496 4.86 5.70 3.74
CA VAL A 496 4.89 7.14 3.99
C VAL A 496 4.54 7.33 5.47
N LEU A 497 5.46 7.94 6.22
CA LEU A 497 5.30 8.26 7.64
C LEU A 497 5.59 9.75 7.82
N LEU A 498 4.61 10.50 8.33
CA LEU A 498 4.74 11.95 8.59
C LEU A 498 5.30 12.74 7.38
N GLY A 499 4.70 12.52 6.21
CA GLY A 499 5.13 13.13 4.94
C GLY A 499 6.49 12.67 4.39
N LYS A 500 7.15 11.68 5.00
CA LYS A 500 8.44 11.13 4.54
C LYS A 500 8.27 9.72 3.98
N SER A 501 8.75 9.51 2.75
CA SER A 501 8.75 8.20 2.10
C SER A 501 9.99 7.39 2.49
N ILE A 502 9.76 6.18 2.98
CA ILE A 502 10.77 5.15 3.17
C ILE A 502 10.55 4.07 2.11
N ARG A 503 11.64 3.57 1.53
CA ARG A 503 11.64 2.48 0.54
C ARG A 503 12.53 1.38 1.05
N TYR A 504 12.18 0.12 0.78
CA TYR A 504 12.93 -1.02 1.28
C TYR A 504 12.89 -2.18 0.26
N THR A 505 13.99 -2.93 0.15
CA THR A 505 14.06 -4.12 -0.72
C THR A 505 14.85 -5.24 -0.07
N GLY A 506 14.58 -6.48 -0.47
CA GLY A 506 15.19 -7.69 0.08
C GLY A 506 14.48 -8.21 1.33
N HIS A 507 15.13 -9.14 2.04
CA HIS A 507 14.60 -9.71 3.28
C HIS A 507 15.69 -9.76 4.35
N GLY A 508 15.74 -8.72 5.19
CA GLY A 508 16.77 -8.51 6.20
C GLY A 508 16.66 -9.39 7.44
N GLU A 509 15.72 -10.33 7.52
CA GLU A 509 15.57 -11.20 8.68
C GLU A 509 16.87 -11.96 8.99
N GLY A 510 17.29 -11.90 10.26
CA GLY A 510 18.56 -12.46 10.72
C GLY A 510 19.80 -11.61 10.41
N TYR A 511 19.66 -10.33 10.05
CA TYR A 511 20.80 -9.41 9.97
C TYR A 511 21.57 -9.31 11.29
N THR A 512 22.87 -9.04 11.20
CA THR A 512 23.79 -8.88 12.33
C THR A 512 24.39 -7.48 12.40
N GLU A 513 24.46 -6.78 11.27
CA GLU A 513 25.06 -5.46 11.13
C GLU A 513 24.19 -4.56 10.24
N ILE A 514 24.27 -3.24 10.46
CA ILE A 514 23.71 -2.23 9.55
C ILE A 514 24.82 -1.25 9.18
N ILE A 515 25.01 -1.01 7.87
CA ILE A 515 25.86 0.06 7.36
C ILE A 515 24.99 1.20 6.83
N PHE A 516 25.27 2.42 7.29
CA PHE A 516 24.57 3.63 6.86
C PHE A 516 25.43 4.45 5.90
N LYS A 517 24.86 4.87 4.76
CA LYS A 517 25.34 6.02 3.97
C LYS A 517 24.39 7.20 4.22
N GLY A 518 24.93 8.40 4.46
CA GLY A 518 24.15 9.55 4.94
C GLY A 518 23.92 9.50 6.46
N LYS A 519 22.92 10.23 6.97
CA LYS A 519 22.64 10.33 8.42
C LYS A 519 21.15 10.22 8.73
N VAL A 520 20.84 9.51 9.82
CA VAL A 520 19.46 9.30 10.29
C VAL A 520 18.85 10.62 10.80
N ASP A 521 19.62 11.38 11.59
CA ASP A 521 19.15 12.66 12.19
C ASP A 521 18.85 13.74 11.13
N GLU A 522 19.61 13.76 10.04
CA GLU A 522 19.36 14.64 8.88
C GLU A 522 18.17 14.18 8.03
N ARG A 523 17.55 13.04 8.35
CA ARG A 523 16.49 12.39 7.57
C ARG A 523 16.91 12.24 6.10
N LYS A 524 18.13 11.73 5.87
CA LYS A 524 18.67 11.42 4.55
C LYS A 524 19.67 10.29 4.66
N PHE A 525 19.22 9.05 4.41
CA PHE A 525 20.06 7.87 4.59
C PHE A 525 19.69 6.71 3.67
N LEU A 526 20.66 5.82 3.48
CA LEU A 526 20.54 4.46 2.97
C LEU A 526 21.15 3.52 4.02
N ALA A 527 20.40 2.52 4.45
CA ALA A 527 20.81 1.55 5.46
C ALA A 527 20.83 0.15 4.84
N PHE A 528 22.01 -0.47 4.75
CA PHE A 528 22.19 -1.85 4.29
C PHE A 528 22.16 -2.81 5.47
N TYR A 529 21.31 -3.83 5.43
CA TYR A 529 21.22 -4.88 6.45
C TYR A 529 22.11 -6.05 6.03
N ILE A 530 23.09 -6.41 6.86
CA ILE A 530 24.19 -7.32 6.50
C ILE A 530 24.21 -8.55 7.40
N LYS A 531 24.56 -9.69 6.82
CA LYS A 531 24.90 -10.93 7.52
C LYS A 531 25.94 -11.71 6.71
N ASP A 532 26.95 -12.27 7.37
CA ASP A 532 27.94 -13.17 6.76
C ASP A 532 28.57 -12.57 5.47
N ASP A 533 29.04 -11.32 5.57
CA ASP A 533 29.55 -10.45 4.48
C ASP A 533 28.53 -10.05 3.39
N LYS A 534 27.29 -10.53 3.43
CA LYS A 534 26.27 -10.31 2.38
C LYS A 534 25.25 -9.26 2.78
N VAL A 535 24.93 -8.35 1.86
CA VAL A 535 23.77 -7.45 1.99
C VAL A 535 22.48 -8.25 1.73
N LEU A 536 21.64 -8.33 2.75
CA LEU A 536 20.38 -9.08 2.72
C LEU A 536 19.19 -8.22 2.27
N ALA A 537 19.27 -6.93 2.56
CA ALA A 537 18.24 -5.93 2.31
C ALA A 537 18.82 -4.52 2.39
N ALA A 538 18.06 -3.53 1.92
CA ALA A 538 18.33 -2.12 2.22
C ALA A 538 17.05 -1.31 2.45
N ALA A 539 17.11 -0.31 3.33
CA ALA A 539 16.11 0.73 3.51
C ALA A 539 16.67 2.10 3.12
N SER A 540 15.88 2.99 2.54
CA SER A 540 16.28 4.38 2.31
C SER A 540 15.19 5.40 2.58
N LEU A 541 15.64 6.62 2.90
CA LEU A 541 14.82 7.82 2.99
C LEU A 541 15.62 8.95 2.32
N MET A 542 15.04 9.59 1.29
CA MET A 542 15.68 10.64 0.47
C MET A 542 17.01 10.22 -0.18
N PHE A 543 17.13 8.93 -0.57
CA PHE A 543 18.32 8.33 -1.20
C PHE A 543 17.94 7.49 -2.45
N ASP A 544 17.07 8.05 -3.30
CA ASP A 544 16.66 7.42 -4.56
C ASP A 544 17.74 7.54 -5.63
N PRO A 545 17.90 6.57 -6.56
CA PRO A 545 17.16 5.31 -6.69
C PRO A 545 17.88 4.10 -6.06
N ALA A 546 18.71 4.28 -5.03
CA ALA A 546 19.63 3.23 -4.56
C ALA A 546 18.96 1.89 -4.20
N VAL A 547 17.77 1.93 -3.58
CA VAL A 547 17.00 0.72 -3.25
C VAL A 547 16.43 0.05 -4.52
N ALA A 548 15.98 0.82 -5.51
CA ALA A 548 15.55 0.27 -6.80
C ALA A 548 16.72 -0.35 -7.60
N ARG A 549 17.92 0.24 -7.51
CA ARG A 549 19.12 -0.33 -8.12
C ARG A 549 19.53 -1.64 -7.43
N LEU A 550 19.50 -1.69 -6.09
CA LEU A 550 19.80 -2.92 -5.36
C LEU A 550 18.81 -4.05 -5.69
N ALA A 551 17.52 -3.72 -5.86
CA ALA A 551 16.49 -4.68 -6.22
C ALA A 551 16.77 -5.36 -7.58
N GLU A 552 17.22 -4.60 -8.59
CA GLU A 552 17.61 -5.19 -9.89
C GLU A 552 18.91 -6.00 -9.81
N LEU A 553 19.89 -5.58 -9.00
CA LEU A 553 21.10 -6.40 -8.75
C LEU A 553 20.72 -7.75 -8.13
N MET A 554 19.88 -7.75 -7.09
CA MET A 554 19.35 -8.97 -6.47
C MET A 554 18.53 -9.82 -7.47
N ALA A 555 17.75 -9.20 -8.35
CA ALA A 555 16.95 -9.91 -9.36
C ALA A 555 17.82 -10.61 -10.42
N THR A 556 19.00 -10.05 -10.73
CA THR A 556 20.01 -10.70 -11.59
C THR A 556 20.92 -11.69 -10.84
N GLY A 557 20.58 -12.05 -9.60
CA GLY A 557 21.35 -12.99 -8.78
C GLY A 557 22.64 -12.42 -8.18
N GLN A 558 22.91 -11.12 -8.35
CA GLN A 558 24.10 -10.49 -7.78
C GLN A 558 23.91 -10.22 -6.28
N VAL A 559 24.92 -10.61 -5.49
CA VAL A 559 24.96 -10.39 -4.04
C VAL A 559 26.00 -9.31 -3.75
N LEU A 560 25.56 -8.19 -3.18
CA LEU A 560 26.44 -7.10 -2.77
C LEU A 560 27.16 -7.48 -1.47
N THR A 561 28.48 -7.34 -1.43
CA THR A 561 29.31 -7.60 -0.24
C THR A 561 29.32 -6.42 0.73
N LYS A 562 29.77 -6.63 1.98
CA LYS A 562 29.97 -5.54 2.96
C LYS A 562 30.94 -4.48 2.43
N ALA A 563 32.04 -4.89 1.82
CA ALA A 563 33.06 -3.99 1.28
C ALA A 563 32.53 -3.10 0.15
N GLN A 564 31.61 -3.61 -0.69
CA GLN A 564 30.94 -2.82 -1.72
C GLN A 564 29.78 -1.94 -1.18
N ALA A 565 29.26 -2.28 0.00
CA ALA A 565 28.20 -1.53 0.69
C ALA A 565 28.74 -0.35 1.52
N GLN A 566 30.05 -0.33 1.82
CA GLN A 566 30.79 0.81 2.36
C GLN A 566 30.97 1.90 1.31
#